data_AF-A0A2A3JZZ0-F1
#
_entry.id   AF-A0A2A3JZZ0-F1
#
_cell.length_a   1.000
_cell.length_b   1.000
_cell.length_c   1.000
_cell.angle_alpha   90.00
_cell.angle_beta   90.00
_cell.angle_gamma   90.00
#
_symmetry.space_group_name_H-M   'P 1'
#
loop_
_entity.id
_entity.type
_entity.pdbx_description
1 polymer ?
#
loop_
_entity_poly.entity_id
_entity_poly.type
_entity_poly.pdbx_seq_one_letter_code
_entity_poly.pdbx_strand_id
1 'polypeptide(L)'
;MDYLSALAAAHQTLTPKSYVEIGCREGRSLTLANCPAIAIDPEFEIRMGLSAPTRIFKLPSDDFFAGHDLRHLLGGAVDLAFVDGMHRAEFVLRDILNLEQYAEHNSVIIVDDVLPEEIEWASRERQTQAWTGDVYKVIPFLRQARPDLEIRVFDVAMKGMAIITGFNPGDRSLQKDLAAHEEALSGPQLAYDTIAALREALAPEPVENLPGFLAELKLRRGDLRPMPVAGAAPYLDLLKRSLLNEIYLDDELRLLYLRDCLTGSESFDYAVLHDIRDARAGAYAELQASRRIGRFPDRRIQRSGFSHSMMGRLRMDSLHACLDDLHSRRIPGDLVECGVWRGGGCIFMAGWLKAQGVTNRQLIVADSFEGLPKPEHEKDRGLDLSKDKYPQLAVSRDTVRKNFEVYGLLDDSRQHFLKGWFCDTLAEAPTRQIALLRMDGDLYDSTMDTLKALYDRVSPGGIVVVDDYGALDMCRAALEDFFAERGEPVPPLTIIDWTGAFFVKPH
;
A
#
# COMPACT_ATOMS: atom_id res chain seq x y z
N MET A 1 -4.24 -6.09 -33.74
CA MET A 1 -4.90 -6.55 -32.49
C MET A 1 -6.28 -5.91 -32.45
N ASP A 2 -7.34 -6.65 -32.13
CA ASP A 2 -8.69 -6.09 -31.97
C ASP A 2 -8.89 -5.43 -30.59
N TYR A 3 -9.98 -4.67 -30.42
CA TYR A 3 -10.24 -3.91 -29.19
C TYR A 3 -10.43 -4.83 -27.97
N LEU A 4 -11.06 -5.99 -28.14
CA LEU A 4 -11.30 -6.93 -27.04
C LEU A 4 -9.98 -7.55 -26.55
N SER A 5 -9.06 -7.83 -27.46
CA SER A 5 -7.71 -8.32 -27.15
C SER A 5 -6.87 -7.24 -26.47
N ALA A 6 -6.97 -5.99 -26.92
CA ALA A 6 -6.30 -4.85 -26.29
C ALA A 6 -6.81 -4.62 -24.86
N LEU A 7 -8.12 -4.63 -24.66
CA LEU A 7 -8.75 -4.51 -23.35
C LEU A 7 -8.42 -5.72 -22.45
N ALA A 8 -8.39 -6.93 -23.01
CA ALA A 8 -7.95 -8.13 -22.29
C ALA A 8 -6.50 -8.00 -21.81
N ALA A 9 -5.60 -7.47 -22.65
CA ALA A 9 -4.22 -7.19 -22.26
C ALA A 9 -4.15 -6.18 -21.11
N ALA A 10 -5.00 -5.14 -21.11
CA ALA A 10 -5.10 -4.18 -20.01
C ALA A 10 -5.56 -4.85 -18.71
N HIS A 11 -6.65 -5.63 -18.73
CA HIS A 11 -7.11 -6.38 -17.54
C HIS A 11 -6.06 -7.35 -17.00
N GLN A 12 -5.41 -8.12 -17.88
CA GLN A 12 -4.40 -9.11 -17.49
C GLN A 12 -3.12 -8.46 -16.95
N THR A 13 -2.68 -7.36 -17.56
CA THR A 13 -1.43 -6.69 -17.18
C THR A 13 -1.63 -5.85 -15.93
N LEU A 14 -2.66 -4.99 -15.92
CA LEU A 14 -2.90 -4.02 -14.86
C LEU A 14 -3.55 -4.65 -13.62
N THR A 15 -4.21 -5.81 -13.75
CA THR A 15 -4.86 -6.51 -12.62
C THR A 15 -5.71 -5.58 -11.74
N PRO A 16 -6.71 -4.89 -12.31
CA PRO A 16 -7.38 -3.79 -11.64
C PRO A 16 -8.14 -4.23 -10.39
N LYS A 17 -8.13 -3.40 -9.34
CA LYS A 17 -8.86 -3.60 -8.08
C LYS A 17 -10.36 -3.32 -8.21
N SER A 18 -10.73 -2.43 -9.14
CA SER A 18 -12.09 -2.05 -9.46
C SER A 18 -12.20 -1.72 -10.94
N TYR A 19 -13.36 -1.96 -11.53
CA TYR A 19 -13.59 -1.73 -12.96
C TYR A 19 -14.90 -0.98 -13.21
N VAL A 20 -14.88 0.00 -14.11
CA VAL A 20 -16.08 0.72 -14.56
C VAL A 20 -16.18 0.67 -16.08
N GLU A 21 -17.34 0.29 -16.59
CA GLU A 21 -17.62 0.24 -18.03
C GLU A 21 -18.82 1.11 -18.37
N ILE A 22 -18.64 2.07 -19.27
CA ILE A 22 -19.71 2.92 -19.80
C ILE A 22 -19.97 2.48 -21.24
N GLY A 23 -21.19 2.02 -21.53
CA GLY A 23 -21.57 1.46 -22.84
C GLY A 23 -21.37 -0.05 -22.98
N CYS A 24 -21.83 -0.84 -22.01
CA CYS A 24 -21.56 -2.28 -21.97
C CYS A 24 -22.33 -3.13 -23.01
N ARG A 25 -23.41 -2.62 -23.63
CA ARG A 25 -24.24 -3.29 -24.64
C ARG A 25 -24.53 -4.77 -24.34
N GLU A 26 -23.87 -5.70 -25.05
CA GLU A 26 -24.08 -7.15 -24.91
C GLU A 26 -23.30 -7.78 -23.74
N GLY A 27 -22.39 -7.03 -23.11
CA GLY A 27 -21.55 -7.47 -22.00
C GLY A 27 -20.28 -8.22 -22.41
N ARG A 28 -19.83 -8.11 -23.68
CA ARG A 28 -18.64 -8.85 -24.17
C ARG A 28 -17.35 -8.39 -23.50
N SER A 29 -17.06 -7.09 -23.52
CA SER A 29 -15.95 -6.45 -22.79
C SER A 29 -16.04 -6.69 -21.29
N LEU A 30 -17.26 -6.60 -20.74
CA LEU A 30 -17.52 -6.81 -19.31
C LEU A 30 -17.13 -8.22 -18.80
N THR A 31 -17.07 -9.24 -19.67
CA THR A 31 -16.57 -10.58 -19.29
C THR A 31 -15.10 -10.61 -18.92
N LEU A 32 -14.31 -9.61 -19.33
CA LEU A 32 -12.89 -9.51 -19.03
C LEU A 32 -12.61 -9.10 -17.58
N ALA A 33 -13.62 -8.55 -16.89
CA ALA A 33 -13.51 -8.13 -15.51
C ALA A 33 -13.33 -9.35 -14.57
N ASN A 34 -12.34 -9.25 -13.67
CA ASN A 34 -12.03 -10.22 -12.63
C ASN A 34 -12.07 -9.61 -11.21
N CYS A 35 -12.58 -8.39 -11.09
CA CYS A 35 -12.67 -7.58 -9.88
C CYS A 35 -14.08 -6.97 -9.76
N PRO A 36 -14.45 -6.35 -8.62
CA PRO A 36 -15.72 -5.63 -8.50
C PRO A 36 -15.91 -4.62 -9.64
N ALA A 37 -17.02 -4.79 -10.37
CA ALA A 37 -17.29 -4.03 -11.58
C ALA A 37 -18.63 -3.29 -11.52
N ILE A 38 -18.67 -2.12 -12.16
CA ILE A 38 -19.89 -1.35 -12.40
C ILE A 38 -20.02 -1.13 -13.90
N ALA A 39 -21.19 -1.44 -14.46
CA ALA A 39 -21.52 -1.18 -15.85
C ALA A 39 -22.70 -0.20 -15.94
N ILE A 40 -22.59 0.79 -16.82
CA ILE A 40 -23.57 1.87 -16.98
C ILE A 40 -23.93 1.97 -18.46
N ASP A 41 -25.19 1.71 -18.78
CA ASP A 41 -25.69 1.75 -20.15
C ASP A 41 -27.24 1.86 -20.16
N PRO A 42 -27.83 2.86 -20.82
CA PRO A 42 -29.30 3.00 -20.88
C PRO A 42 -29.99 1.89 -21.68
N GLU A 43 -29.29 1.22 -22.60
CA GLU A 43 -29.85 0.31 -23.60
C GLU A 43 -29.16 -1.07 -23.61
N PHE A 44 -28.54 -1.51 -22.52
CA PHE A 44 -27.86 -2.80 -22.50
C PHE A 44 -28.78 -4.01 -22.79
N GLU A 45 -28.16 -5.05 -23.35
CA GLU A 45 -28.71 -6.39 -23.54
C GLU A 45 -27.67 -7.45 -23.15
N ILE A 46 -27.35 -7.58 -21.85
CA ILE A 46 -26.32 -8.53 -21.39
C ILE A 46 -26.70 -9.96 -21.78
N ARG A 47 -25.91 -10.54 -22.69
CA ARG A 47 -26.06 -11.91 -23.19
C ARG A 47 -24.95 -12.85 -22.68
N MET A 48 -23.92 -12.28 -22.07
CA MET A 48 -22.74 -13.00 -21.62
C MET A 48 -22.84 -13.41 -20.15
N GLY A 49 -22.22 -14.54 -19.78
CA GLY A 49 -22.04 -14.91 -18.38
C GLY A 49 -20.92 -14.09 -17.74
N LEU A 50 -21.24 -13.35 -16.68
CA LEU A 50 -20.28 -12.52 -15.95
C LEU A 50 -19.70 -13.30 -14.76
N SER A 51 -18.38 -13.35 -14.66
CA SER A 51 -17.66 -14.03 -13.56
C SER A 51 -17.35 -13.11 -12.38
N ALA A 52 -17.15 -11.82 -12.64
CA ALA A 52 -16.90 -10.83 -11.60
C ALA A 52 -18.18 -10.43 -10.86
N PRO A 53 -18.09 -10.00 -9.59
CA PRO A 53 -19.17 -9.30 -8.91
C PRO A 53 -19.48 -7.98 -9.63
N THR A 54 -20.54 -7.97 -10.44
CA THR A 54 -20.87 -6.83 -11.30
C THR A 54 -22.24 -6.24 -10.98
N ARG A 55 -22.31 -4.91 -10.80
CA ARG A 55 -23.58 -4.17 -10.72
C ARG A 55 -23.81 -3.43 -12.03
N ILE A 56 -25.01 -3.56 -12.59
CA ILE A 56 -25.34 -3.00 -13.90
C ILE A 56 -26.49 -2.01 -13.75
N PHE A 57 -26.31 -0.82 -14.30
CA PHE A 57 -27.19 0.32 -14.16
C PHE A 57 -27.79 0.68 -15.53
N LYS A 58 -29.12 0.51 -15.65
CA LYS A 58 -29.86 0.83 -16.87
C LYS A 58 -30.27 2.31 -16.93
N LEU A 59 -29.30 3.19 -17.14
CA LEU A 59 -29.53 4.64 -17.28
C LEU A 59 -28.35 5.32 -18.00
N PRO A 60 -28.53 6.55 -18.51
CA PRO A 60 -27.43 7.38 -19.01
C PRO A 60 -26.34 7.60 -17.96
N SER A 61 -25.08 7.77 -18.39
CA SER A 61 -23.95 8.00 -17.49
C SER A 61 -24.10 9.28 -16.67
N ASP A 62 -24.57 10.37 -17.29
CA ASP A 62 -24.85 11.63 -16.58
C ASP A 62 -25.81 11.44 -15.40
N ASP A 63 -26.91 10.71 -15.62
CA ASP A 63 -27.90 10.41 -14.59
C ASP A 63 -27.30 9.51 -13.50
N PHE A 64 -26.40 8.59 -13.86
CA PHE A 64 -25.71 7.73 -12.90
C PHE A 64 -24.84 8.55 -11.98
N PHE A 65 -23.96 9.40 -12.53
CA PHE A 65 -23.04 10.22 -11.74
C PHE A 65 -23.75 11.32 -10.94
N ALA A 66 -24.92 11.77 -11.37
CA ALA A 66 -25.76 12.70 -10.60
C ALA A 66 -26.45 12.04 -9.39
N GLY A 67 -26.79 10.76 -9.49
CA GLY A 67 -27.60 10.04 -8.48
C GLY A 67 -26.83 9.08 -7.57
N HIS A 68 -25.57 8.76 -7.88
CA HIS A 68 -24.83 7.69 -7.22
C HIS A 68 -23.43 8.12 -6.80
N ASP A 69 -23.01 7.67 -5.61
CA ASP A 69 -21.62 7.72 -5.18
C ASP A 69 -20.89 6.48 -5.71
N LEU A 70 -20.13 6.67 -6.79
CA LEU A 70 -19.37 5.59 -7.44
C LEU A 70 -18.34 4.96 -6.50
N ARG A 71 -17.68 5.75 -5.63
CA ARG A 71 -16.67 5.25 -4.70
C ARG A 71 -17.30 4.34 -3.65
N HIS A 72 -18.48 4.68 -3.15
CA HIS A 72 -19.22 3.81 -2.24
C HIS A 72 -19.63 2.50 -2.92
N LEU A 73 -20.10 2.56 -4.17
CA LEU A 73 -20.52 1.37 -4.90
C LEU A 73 -19.33 0.43 -5.20
N LEU A 74 -18.17 0.95 -5.57
CA LEU A 74 -16.96 0.14 -5.81
C LEU A 74 -16.28 -0.33 -4.51
N GLY A 75 -16.50 0.37 -3.40
CA GLY A 75 -15.74 0.18 -2.16
C GLY A 75 -14.32 0.76 -2.23
N GLY A 76 -14.07 1.70 -3.14
CA GLY A 76 -12.75 2.27 -3.41
C GLY A 76 -12.74 3.21 -4.61
N ALA A 77 -11.55 3.68 -5.00
CA ALA A 77 -11.37 4.50 -6.20
C ALA A 77 -11.61 3.69 -7.49
N VAL A 78 -11.82 4.40 -8.61
CA VAL A 78 -11.85 3.81 -9.95
C VAL A 78 -10.42 3.44 -10.34
N ASP A 79 -10.14 2.16 -10.54
CA ASP A 79 -8.78 1.70 -10.84
C ASP A 79 -8.55 1.53 -12.35
N LEU A 80 -9.50 0.92 -13.05
CA LEU A 80 -9.58 0.87 -14.51
C LEU A 80 -11.00 1.26 -14.95
N ALA A 81 -11.10 2.09 -15.99
CA ALA A 81 -12.37 2.36 -16.64
C ALA A 81 -12.27 2.20 -18.17
N PHE A 82 -13.37 1.77 -18.78
CA PHE A 82 -13.54 1.70 -20.22
C PHE A 82 -14.74 2.55 -20.64
N VAL A 83 -14.52 3.47 -21.57
CA VAL A 83 -15.52 4.41 -22.09
C VAL A 83 -15.78 4.10 -23.56
N ASP A 84 -16.94 3.50 -23.82
CA ASP A 84 -17.48 3.11 -25.14
C ASP A 84 -18.98 3.44 -25.22
N GLY A 85 -19.34 4.62 -24.69
CA GLY A 85 -20.73 5.08 -24.52
C GLY A 85 -21.31 5.74 -25.76
N MET A 86 -21.65 7.03 -25.64
CA MET A 86 -22.11 7.84 -26.76
C MET A 86 -20.91 8.35 -27.56
N HIS A 87 -20.88 8.12 -28.88
CA HIS A 87 -19.75 8.42 -29.76
C HIS A 87 -19.67 9.92 -30.13
N ARG A 88 -19.80 10.79 -29.13
CA ARG A 88 -19.77 12.25 -29.29
C ARG A 88 -18.81 12.83 -28.27
N ALA A 89 -17.91 13.69 -28.73
CA ALA A 89 -16.80 14.19 -27.91
C ALA A 89 -17.25 14.82 -26.58
N GLU A 90 -18.36 15.56 -26.55
CA GLU A 90 -18.87 16.22 -25.35
C GLU A 90 -19.36 15.25 -24.27
N PHE A 91 -19.82 14.05 -24.65
CA PHE A 91 -20.24 13.02 -23.70
C PHE A 91 -19.01 12.30 -23.13
N VAL A 92 -18.03 11.98 -23.97
CA VAL A 92 -16.77 11.36 -23.55
C VAL A 92 -16.00 12.27 -22.61
N LEU A 93 -15.98 13.59 -22.86
CA LEU A 93 -15.40 14.56 -21.93
C LEU A 93 -16.07 14.48 -20.55
N ARG A 94 -17.41 14.47 -20.50
CA ARG A 94 -18.16 14.34 -19.23
C ARG A 94 -17.87 13.03 -18.53
N ASP A 95 -17.84 11.91 -19.25
CA ASP A 95 -17.50 10.61 -18.67
C ASP A 95 -16.10 10.62 -18.03
N ILE A 96 -15.09 11.16 -18.72
CA ILE A 96 -13.73 11.31 -18.17
C ILE A 96 -13.74 12.21 -16.93
N LEU A 97 -14.39 13.37 -16.99
CA LEU A 97 -14.46 14.32 -15.87
C LEU A 97 -15.26 13.80 -14.68
N ASN A 98 -16.24 12.93 -14.91
CA ASN A 98 -17.01 12.28 -13.85
C ASN A 98 -16.18 11.16 -13.20
N LEU A 99 -15.52 10.33 -14.01
CA LEU A 99 -14.63 9.28 -13.52
C LEU A 99 -13.43 9.84 -12.75
N GLU A 100 -12.82 10.94 -13.20
CA GLU A 100 -11.65 11.58 -12.56
C GLU A 100 -11.92 11.93 -11.09
N GLN A 101 -13.15 12.33 -10.74
CA GLN A 101 -13.53 12.67 -9.35
C GLN A 101 -13.41 11.48 -8.40
N TYR A 102 -13.53 10.26 -8.94
CA TYR A 102 -13.45 9.01 -8.21
C TYR A 102 -12.14 8.26 -8.48
N ALA A 103 -11.26 8.81 -9.32
CA ALA A 103 -9.97 8.24 -9.68
C ALA A 103 -8.87 8.58 -8.65
N GLU A 104 -7.72 7.93 -8.83
CA GLU A 104 -6.43 8.29 -8.26
C GLU A 104 -5.48 8.70 -9.39
N HIS A 105 -4.31 9.25 -9.07
CA HIS A 105 -3.33 9.69 -10.07
C HIS A 105 -2.94 8.60 -11.08
N ASN A 106 -2.94 7.36 -10.60
CA ASN A 106 -2.53 6.17 -11.33
C ASN A 106 -3.70 5.39 -11.97
N SER A 107 -4.93 5.87 -11.82
CA SER A 107 -6.09 5.28 -12.50
C SER A 107 -5.90 5.33 -14.01
N VAL A 108 -6.43 4.31 -14.68
CA VAL A 108 -6.35 4.19 -16.13
C VAL A 108 -7.75 4.31 -16.70
N ILE A 109 -7.96 5.28 -17.57
CA ILE A 109 -9.19 5.39 -18.36
C ILE A 109 -8.84 5.07 -19.80
N ILE A 110 -9.52 4.06 -20.34
CA ILE A 110 -9.42 3.63 -21.73
C ILE A 110 -10.64 4.17 -22.48
N VAL A 111 -10.41 4.82 -23.61
CA VAL A 111 -11.45 5.40 -24.47
C VAL A 111 -11.38 4.74 -25.84
N ASP A 112 -12.47 4.13 -26.28
CA ASP A 112 -12.57 3.53 -27.62
C ASP A 112 -12.93 4.60 -28.68
N ASP A 113 -12.93 4.23 -29.96
CA ASP A 113 -13.44 5.08 -31.06
C ASP A 113 -12.67 6.39 -31.30
N VAL A 114 -11.41 6.46 -30.88
CA VAL A 114 -10.58 7.68 -31.04
C VAL A 114 -9.86 7.80 -32.39
N LEU A 115 -9.80 6.73 -33.19
CA LEU A 115 -9.02 6.66 -34.43
C LEU A 115 -9.79 5.89 -35.53
N PRO A 116 -10.69 6.54 -36.27
CA PRO A 116 -11.39 5.88 -37.38
C PRO A 116 -10.42 5.44 -38.49
N GLU A 117 -10.78 4.41 -39.27
CA GLU A 117 -10.02 4.06 -40.49
C GLU A 117 -10.34 4.98 -41.67
N GLU A 118 -11.58 5.47 -41.74
CA GLU A 118 -12.08 6.38 -42.78
C GLU A 118 -12.68 7.64 -42.13
N ILE A 119 -12.50 8.80 -42.75
CA ILE A 119 -12.90 10.07 -42.13
C ILE A 119 -14.43 10.17 -41.97
N GLU A 120 -15.17 9.48 -42.81
CA GLU A 120 -16.63 9.37 -42.81
C GLU A 120 -17.17 8.73 -41.52
N TRP A 121 -16.40 7.82 -40.90
CA TRP A 121 -16.81 7.16 -39.64
C TRP A 121 -16.82 8.15 -38.48
N ALA A 122 -16.12 9.26 -38.63
CA ALA A 122 -15.98 10.32 -37.63
C ALA A 122 -17.12 11.35 -37.64
N SER A 123 -18.12 11.17 -38.52
CA SER A 123 -19.31 12.02 -38.60
C SER A 123 -20.11 11.97 -37.29
N ARG A 124 -20.60 13.12 -36.82
CA ARG A 124 -21.48 13.21 -35.63
C ARG A 124 -22.81 12.48 -35.79
N GLU A 125 -23.24 12.30 -37.03
CA GLU A 125 -24.40 11.46 -37.39
C GLU A 125 -23.91 10.15 -38.00
N ARG A 126 -24.49 9.04 -37.56
CA ARG A 126 -24.15 7.73 -38.09
C ARG A 126 -24.63 7.58 -39.53
N GLN A 127 -23.69 7.61 -40.46
CA GLN A 127 -23.94 7.46 -41.91
C GLN A 127 -23.44 6.11 -42.45
N THR A 128 -22.60 5.42 -41.68
CA THR A 128 -21.88 4.20 -42.07
C THR A 128 -22.15 3.05 -41.09
N GLN A 129 -21.84 1.82 -41.52
CA GLN A 129 -21.99 0.64 -40.66
C GLN A 129 -21.02 0.70 -39.47
N ALA A 130 -19.75 0.98 -39.73
CA ALA A 130 -18.77 1.36 -38.71
C ALA A 130 -18.93 2.85 -38.38
N TRP A 131 -18.84 3.22 -37.11
CA TRP A 131 -19.07 4.59 -36.66
C TRP A 131 -18.30 4.83 -35.36
N THR A 132 -17.39 5.80 -35.38
CA THR A 132 -16.61 6.26 -34.22
C THR A 132 -17.14 7.59 -33.70
N GLY A 133 -17.91 8.29 -34.52
CA GLY A 133 -18.29 9.68 -34.27
C GLY A 133 -17.06 10.58 -34.06
N ASP A 134 -17.25 11.73 -33.43
CA ASP A 134 -16.19 12.72 -33.29
C ASP A 134 -15.39 12.62 -31.99
N VAL A 135 -15.41 11.44 -31.34
CA VAL A 135 -14.70 11.14 -30.08
C VAL A 135 -13.23 11.57 -30.12
N TYR A 136 -12.56 11.39 -31.27
CA TYR A 136 -11.16 11.77 -31.48
C TYR A 136 -10.82 13.20 -31.04
N LYS A 137 -11.78 14.16 -31.12
CA LYS A 137 -11.58 15.56 -30.74
C LYS A 137 -11.24 15.73 -29.26
N VAL A 138 -11.63 14.79 -28.40
CA VAL A 138 -11.33 14.86 -26.96
C VAL A 138 -9.82 14.78 -26.71
N ILE A 139 -9.07 14.11 -27.58
CA ILE A 139 -7.63 13.89 -27.41
C ILE A 139 -6.81 15.19 -27.59
N PRO A 140 -6.87 15.91 -28.73
CA PRO A 140 -6.15 17.17 -28.86
C PRO A 140 -6.68 18.23 -27.90
N PHE A 141 -7.99 18.22 -27.59
CA PHE A 141 -8.56 19.10 -26.57
C PHE A 141 -7.92 18.89 -25.20
N LEU A 142 -7.89 17.65 -24.69
CA LEU A 142 -7.30 17.35 -23.38
C LEU A 142 -5.78 17.58 -23.36
N ARG A 143 -5.05 17.27 -24.44
CA ARG A 143 -3.61 17.57 -24.54
C ARG A 143 -3.32 19.07 -24.38
N GLN A 144 -4.22 19.93 -24.87
CA GLN A 144 -4.10 21.38 -24.73
C GLN A 144 -4.55 21.87 -23.35
N ALA A 145 -5.71 21.39 -22.89
CA ALA A 145 -6.37 21.93 -21.69
C ALA A 145 -5.85 21.32 -20.38
N ARG A 146 -5.31 20.10 -20.44
CA ARG A 146 -4.80 19.31 -19.32
C ARG A 146 -3.43 18.70 -19.67
N PRO A 147 -2.38 19.54 -19.79
CA PRO A 147 -1.04 19.08 -20.11
C PRO A 147 -0.41 18.20 -19.01
N ASP A 148 -1.06 18.13 -17.83
CA ASP A 148 -0.73 17.21 -16.74
C ASP A 148 -1.15 15.76 -17.02
N LEU A 149 -2.13 15.53 -17.91
CA LEU A 149 -2.55 14.19 -18.29
C LEU A 149 -1.58 13.57 -19.30
N GLU A 150 -1.30 12.28 -19.12
CA GLU A 150 -0.59 11.49 -20.11
C GLU A 150 -1.59 10.75 -20.99
N ILE A 151 -1.58 11.06 -22.29
CA ILE A 151 -2.55 10.56 -23.27
C ILE A 151 -1.82 9.90 -24.43
N ARG A 152 -1.91 8.58 -24.51
CA ARG A 152 -1.37 7.78 -25.62
C ARG A 152 -2.49 7.16 -26.44
N VAL A 153 -2.36 7.24 -27.76
CA VAL A 153 -3.31 6.67 -28.72
C VAL A 153 -2.63 5.47 -29.38
N PHE A 154 -3.33 4.34 -29.46
CA PHE A 154 -2.85 3.11 -30.09
C PHE A 154 -3.71 2.76 -31.30
N ASP A 155 -3.06 2.30 -32.36
CA ASP A 155 -3.68 1.87 -33.62
C ASP A 155 -4.30 0.47 -33.49
N VAL A 156 -5.27 0.35 -32.58
CA VAL A 156 -6.13 -0.83 -32.42
C VAL A 156 -7.05 -0.93 -33.64
N ALA A 157 -7.21 -2.14 -34.19
CA ALA A 157 -7.90 -2.35 -35.46
C ALA A 157 -9.31 -1.71 -35.46
N MET A 158 -9.73 -1.17 -36.61
CA MET A 158 -10.99 -0.45 -36.86
C MET A 158 -11.10 0.96 -36.24
N LYS A 159 -10.83 1.11 -34.95
CA LYS A 159 -11.36 2.26 -34.18
C LYS A 159 -10.32 2.99 -33.32
N GLY A 160 -9.14 2.39 -33.15
CA GLY A 160 -8.12 2.82 -32.19
C GLY A 160 -8.59 2.93 -30.76
N MET A 161 -7.65 3.21 -29.88
CA MET A 161 -7.92 3.30 -28.45
C MET A 161 -6.99 4.32 -27.82
N ALA A 162 -7.52 5.18 -26.95
CA ALA A 162 -6.71 6.07 -26.13
C ALA A 162 -6.62 5.53 -24.71
N ILE A 163 -5.45 5.69 -24.11
CA ILE A 163 -5.20 5.40 -22.70
C ILE A 163 -4.77 6.69 -22.03
N ILE A 164 -5.50 7.07 -20.98
CA ILE A 164 -5.33 8.32 -20.24
C ILE A 164 -4.96 7.99 -18.80
N THR A 165 -3.92 8.66 -18.28
CA THR A 165 -3.43 8.57 -16.90
C THR A 165 -2.95 9.93 -16.39
N GLY A 166 -2.50 10.01 -15.13
CA GLY A 166 -1.99 11.25 -14.54
C GLY A 166 -3.07 12.13 -13.92
N PHE A 167 -4.22 11.54 -13.58
CA PHE A 167 -5.39 12.26 -13.09
C PHE A 167 -5.12 13.03 -11.78
N ASN A 168 -5.93 14.06 -11.55
CA ASN A 168 -5.96 14.77 -10.28
C ASN A 168 -7.41 14.83 -9.80
N PRO A 169 -7.84 14.00 -8.83
CA PRO A 169 -9.24 13.93 -8.40
C PRO A 169 -9.75 15.21 -7.74
N GLY A 170 -8.87 16.16 -7.40
CA GLY A 170 -9.22 17.50 -6.94
C GLY A 170 -9.34 18.55 -8.04
N ASP A 171 -8.92 18.24 -9.27
CA ASP A 171 -8.99 19.18 -10.38
C ASP A 171 -10.45 19.39 -10.82
N ARG A 172 -10.86 20.66 -10.83
CA ARG A 172 -12.19 21.09 -11.26
C ARG A 172 -12.12 22.16 -12.36
N SER A 173 -10.98 22.29 -13.03
CA SER A 173 -10.70 23.37 -13.98
C SER A 173 -11.67 23.35 -15.16
N LEU A 174 -11.86 22.18 -15.80
CA LEU A 174 -12.74 22.02 -16.94
C LEU A 174 -14.24 21.99 -16.55
N GLN A 175 -14.56 21.61 -15.31
CA GLN A 175 -15.95 21.60 -14.83
C GLN A 175 -16.51 23.02 -14.65
N LYS A 176 -15.67 24.03 -14.42
CA LYS A 176 -16.10 25.43 -14.22
C LYS A 176 -16.74 26.03 -15.47
N ASP A 177 -16.16 25.73 -16.65
CA ASP A 177 -16.59 26.26 -17.95
C ASP A 177 -17.04 25.12 -18.90
N LEU A 178 -17.60 24.04 -18.33
CA LEU A 178 -17.94 22.82 -19.07
C LEU A 178 -18.78 23.10 -20.32
N ALA A 179 -19.82 23.94 -20.22
CA ALA A 179 -20.68 24.27 -21.35
C ALA A 179 -19.93 24.88 -22.54
N ALA A 180 -18.93 25.73 -22.29
CA ALA A 180 -18.11 26.33 -23.35
C ALA A 180 -17.19 25.28 -24.00
N HIS A 181 -16.65 24.35 -23.20
CA HIS A 181 -15.85 23.23 -23.72
C HIS A 181 -16.70 22.25 -24.55
N GLU A 182 -17.93 21.99 -24.14
CA GLU A 182 -18.87 21.16 -24.91
C GLU A 182 -19.27 21.82 -26.23
N GLU A 183 -19.49 23.14 -26.24
CA GLU A 183 -19.76 23.89 -27.48
C GLU A 183 -18.55 23.83 -28.43
N ALA A 184 -17.33 23.99 -27.89
CA ALA A 184 -16.10 23.86 -28.68
C ALA A 184 -15.95 22.48 -29.32
N LEU A 185 -16.19 21.41 -28.55
CA LEU A 185 -16.07 20.02 -29.03
C LEU A 185 -17.18 19.63 -30.03
N SER A 186 -18.42 20.08 -29.79
CA SER A 186 -19.55 19.81 -30.68
C SER A 186 -19.53 20.62 -31.98
N GLY A 187 -18.82 21.75 -31.98
CA GLY A 187 -18.58 22.60 -33.14
C GLY A 187 -17.55 22.05 -34.15
N PRO A 188 -17.17 22.86 -35.15
CA PRO A 188 -16.19 22.49 -36.18
C PRO A 188 -14.74 22.57 -35.70
N GLN A 189 -14.50 23.03 -34.46
CA GLN A 189 -13.16 23.15 -33.91
C GLN A 189 -12.55 21.75 -33.73
N LEU A 190 -11.24 21.64 -33.94
CA LEU A 190 -10.49 20.36 -33.88
C LEU A 190 -10.96 19.28 -34.87
N ALA A 191 -11.83 19.62 -35.83
CA ALA A 191 -12.19 18.71 -36.90
C ALA A 191 -11.09 18.62 -37.96
N TYR A 192 -10.94 17.44 -38.57
CA TYR A 192 -9.99 17.19 -39.65
C TYR A 192 -10.73 16.78 -40.91
N ASP A 193 -10.30 17.28 -42.08
CA ASP A 193 -10.93 16.98 -43.36
C ASP A 193 -10.47 15.64 -43.96
N THR A 194 -9.35 15.10 -43.48
CA THR A 194 -8.78 13.85 -44.00
C THR A 194 -8.28 12.97 -42.87
N ILE A 195 -8.29 11.66 -43.10
CA ILE A 195 -7.76 10.70 -42.11
C ILE A 195 -6.26 10.87 -41.89
N ALA A 196 -5.50 11.27 -42.92
CA ALA A 196 -4.07 11.53 -42.79
C ALA A 196 -3.78 12.66 -41.79
N ALA A 197 -4.52 13.78 -41.87
CA ALA A 197 -4.37 14.90 -40.94
C ALA A 197 -4.79 14.53 -39.51
N LEU A 198 -5.87 13.73 -39.36
CA LEU A 198 -6.30 13.23 -38.06
C LEU A 198 -5.22 12.35 -37.42
N ARG A 199 -4.67 11.39 -38.18
CA ARG A 199 -3.60 10.49 -37.69
C ARG A 199 -2.33 11.27 -37.34
N GLU A 200 -1.97 12.29 -38.12
CA GLU A 200 -0.84 13.17 -37.80
C GLU A 200 -1.06 13.89 -36.46
N ALA A 201 -2.25 14.44 -36.24
CA ALA A 201 -2.57 15.17 -35.02
C ALA A 201 -2.66 14.28 -33.77
N LEU A 202 -3.18 13.06 -33.90
CA LEU A 202 -3.27 12.12 -32.79
C LEU A 202 -1.94 11.43 -32.49
N ALA A 203 -1.06 11.31 -33.49
CA ALA A 203 0.20 10.58 -33.43
C ALA A 203 0.01 9.17 -32.82
N PRO A 204 -0.82 8.31 -33.45
CA PRO A 204 -1.11 6.99 -32.91
C PRO A 204 0.13 6.11 -32.97
N GLU A 205 0.28 5.28 -31.95
CA GLU A 205 1.36 4.32 -31.86
C GLU A 205 0.95 2.96 -32.40
N PRO A 206 1.91 2.17 -32.93
CA PRO A 206 1.66 0.78 -33.28
C PRO A 206 1.11 0.01 -32.07
N VAL A 207 0.08 -0.80 -32.29
CA VAL A 207 -0.56 -1.58 -31.21
C VAL A 207 0.39 -2.59 -30.58
N GLU A 208 1.48 -2.95 -31.25
CA GLU A 208 2.57 -3.78 -30.74
C GLU A 208 3.28 -3.14 -29.53
N ASN A 209 3.21 -1.82 -29.38
CA ASN A 209 3.77 -1.10 -28.23
C ASN A 209 2.85 -1.15 -27.00
N LEU A 210 1.57 -1.47 -27.17
CA LEU A 210 0.58 -1.45 -26.09
C LEU A 210 0.98 -2.34 -24.90
N PRO A 211 1.41 -3.61 -25.06
CA PRO A 211 1.84 -4.42 -23.93
C PRO A 211 3.01 -3.81 -23.15
N GLY A 212 3.96 -3.20 -23.84
CA GLY A 212 5.10 -2.51 -23.21
C GLY A 212 4.64 -1.31 -22.40
N PHE A 213 3.72 -0.51 -22.93
CA PHE A 213 3.15 0.62 -22.20
C PHE A 213 2.29 0.18 -21.01
N LEU A 214 1.46 -0.85 -21.16
CA LEU A 214 0.68 -1.39 -20.04
C LEU A 214 1.59 -1.93 -18.93
N ALA A 215 2.72 -2.55 -19.28
CA ALA A 215 3.72 -2.98 -18.32
C ALA A 215 4.37 -1.78 -17.60
N GLU A 216 4.67 -0.70 -18.33
CA GLU A 216 5.15 0.55 -17.74
C GLU A 216 4.10 1.19 -16.81
N LEU A 217 2.84 1.25 -17.21
CA LEU A 217 1.74 1.72 -16.39
C LEU A 217 1.58 0.87 -15.13
N LYS A 218 1.69 -0.46 -15.22
CA LYS A 218 1.71 -1.34 -14.05
C LYS A 218 2.81 -0.96 -13.07
N LEU A 219 4.03 -0.67 -13.57
CA LEU A 219 5.15 -0.23 -12.73
C LEU A 219 4.89 1.15 -12.08
N ARG A 220 4.25 2.07 -12.81
CA ARG A 220 3.91 3.43 -12.33
C ARG A 220 2.75 3.42 -11.33
N ARG A 221 1.79 2.52 -11.50
CA ARG A 221 0.58 2.36 -10.66
C ARG A 221 0.86 2.03 -9.20
N GLY A 222 2.12 1.84 -8.81
CA GLY A 222 2.43 1.29 -7.49
C GLY A 222 2.02 -0.17 -7.38
N ASP A 223 1.61 -0.82 -8.48
CA ASP A 223 1.65 -2.28 -8.64
C ASP A 223 3.08 -2.78 -8.90
N LEU A 224 4.04 -2.03 -8.37
CA LEU A 224 5.02 -2.60 -7.45
C LEU A 224 4.39 -2.86 -6.06
N ARG A 225 3.38 -3.74 -5.97
CA ARG A 225 3.81 -5.00 -5.37
C ARG A 225 4.82 -5.49 -6.39
N PRO A 226 6.13 -5.64 -6.12
CA PRO A 226 6.84 -6.66 -6.88
C PRO A 226 5.87 -7.83 -6.85
N MET A 227 5.43 -8.31 -8.03
CA MET A 227 4.80 -9.62 -8.13
C MET A 227 5.56 -10.45 -7.12
N PRO A 228 4.98 -10.78 -5.95
CA PRO A 228 5.79 -11.11 -4.80
C PRO A 228 6.67 -12.23 -5.28
N VAL A 229 7.98 -12.01 -5.49
CA VAL A 229 8.83 -12.82 -6.38
C VAL A 229 8.36 -14.25 -6.24
N ALA A 230 7.63 -14.78 -7.25
CA ALA A 230 6.59 -15.81 -7.06
C ALA A 230 6.72 -16.54 -5.70
N GLY A 231 6.07 -16.02 -4.64
CA GLY A 231 6.28 -16.49 -3.26
C GLY A 231 6.56 -15.43 -2.19
N ALA A 232 6.78 -14.14 -2.51
CA ALA A 232 7.11 -13.14 -1.48
C ALA A 232 5.97 -12.82 -0.46
N ALA A 233 4.69 -12.87 -0.85
CA ALA A 233 3.58 -12.65 0.09
C ALA A 233 3.41 -13.85 1.05
N PRO A 234 3.41 -15.10 0.57
CA PRO A 234 3.54 -16.27 1.45
C PRO A 234 4.81 -16.26 2.31
N TYR A 235 5.96 -15.83 1.77
CA TYR A 235 7.21 -15.71 2.50
C TYR A 235 7.12 -14.70 3.63
N LEU A 236 6.63 -13.48 3.37
CA LEU A 236 6.49 -12.45 4.40
C LEU A 236 5.44 -12.84 5.43
N ASP A 237 4.33 -13.48 5.04
CA ASP A 237 3.36 -14.03 6.00
C ASP A 237 3.99 -15.12 6.90
N LEU A 238 4.73 -16.06 6.32
CA LEU A 238 5.43 -17.09 7.06
C LEU A 238 6.52 -16.52 7.98
N LEU A 239 7.25 -15.50 7.50
CA LEU A 239 8.28 -14.82 8.28
C LEU A 239 7.66 -14.15 9.51
N LYS A 240 6.53 -13.44 9.34
CA LYS A 240 5.78 -12.86 10.48
C LYS A 240 5.34 -13.95 11.46
N ARG A 241 4.72 -15.03 10.98
CA ARG A 241 4.31 -16.15 11.83
C ARG A 241 5.49 -16.75 12.60
N SER A 242 6.65 -16.90 11.96
CA SER A 242 7.84 -17.44 12.61
C SER A 242 8.41 -16.48 13.65
N LEU A 243 8.59 -15.20 13.31
CA LEU A 243 9.12 -14.18 14.23
C LEU A 243 8.26 -14.01 15.48
N LEU A 244 6.94 -14.19 15.34
CA LEU A 244 5.95 -14.14 16.41
C LEU A 244 5.69 -15.49 17.09
N ASN A 245 6.37 -16.56 16.65
CA ASN A 245 6.13 -17.93 17.11
C ASN A 245 4.66 -18.42 16.98
N GLU A 246 3.91 -17.91 16.00
CA GLU A 246 2.53 -18.34 15.72
C GLU A 246 2.45 -19.78 15.20
N ILE A 247 3.57 -20.33 14.70
CA ILE A 247 3.67 -21.67 14.11
C ILE A 247 3.73 -22.75 15.19
N TYR A 248 4.35 -22.46 16.34
CA TYR A 248 4.69 -23.44 17.39
C TYR A 248 4.05 -23.11 18.74
N LEU A 249 2.82 -22.58 18.72
CA LEU A 249 2.11 -22.21 19.95
C LEU A 249 1.76 -23.42 20.83
N ASP A 250 1.53 -24.57 20.22
CA ASP A 250 1.29 -25.82 20.94
C ASP A 250 2.55 -26.30 21.66
N ASP A 251 3.73 -26.21 21.02
CA ASP A 251 5.00 -26.54 21.67
C ASP A 251 5.33 -25.58 22.82
N GLU A 252 5.10 -24.28 22.64
CA GLU A 252 5.24 -23.32 23.72
C GLU A 252 4.28 -23.62 24.88
N LEU A 253 3.02 -23.99 24.59
CA LEU A 253 2.05 -24.36 25.61
C LEU A 253 2.44 -25.65 26.34
N ARG A 254 3.02 -26.64 25.64
CA ARG A 254 3.59 -27.85 26.25
C ARG A 254 4.72 -27.51 27.22
N LEU A 255 5.60 -26.59 26.84
CA LEU A 255 6.70 -26.15 27.71
C LEU A 255 6.18 -25.42 28.96
N LEU A 256 5.17 -24.57 28.82
CA LEU A 256 4.52 -23.92 29.96
C LEU A 256 3.86 -24.96 30.89
N TYR A 257 3.13 -25.91 30.31
CA TYR A 257 2.51 -27.01 31.06
C TYR A 257 3.55 -27.84 31.84
N LEU A 258 4.63 -28.25 31.18
CA LEU A 258 5.72 -29.01 31.81
C LEU A 258 6.40 -28.21 32.92
N ARG A 259 6.64 -26.91 32.72
CA ARG A 259 7.18 -26.03 33.77
C ARG A 259 6.24 -26.00 34.97
N ASP A 260 4.95 -25.83 34.75
CA ASP A 260 3.96 -25.74 35.82
C ASP A 260 3.83 -27.08 36.58
N CYS A 261 4.06 -28.22 35.90
CA CYS A 261 4.24 -29.53 36.54
C CYS A 261 5.50 -29.60 37.41
N LEU A 262 6.65 -29.11 36.90
CA LEU A 262 7.91 -29.10 37.63
C LEU A 262 7.88 -28.21 38.88
N THR A 263 7.12 -27.12 38.85
CA THR A 263 6.93 -26.23 40.00
C THR A 263 5.84 -26.70 40.95
N GLY A 264 5.16 -27.81 40.66
CA GLY A 264 4.10 -28.39 41.49
C GLY A 264 2.76 -27.65 41.40
N SER A 265 2.60 -26.74 40.43
CA SER A 265 1.34 -26.02 40.19
C SER A 265 0.29 -26.91 39.53
N GLU A 266 0.74 -27.91 38.76
CA GLU A 266 -0.09 -28.93 38.12
C GLU A 266 0.53 -30.33 38.27
N SER A 267 -0.25 -31.38 38.03
CA SER A 267 0.25 -32.75 37.96
C SER A 267 0.46 -33.18 36.51
N PHE A 268 1.53 -33.92 36.26
CA PHE A 268 1.84 -34.44 34.92
C PHE A 268 0.83 -35.50 34.48
N ASP A 269 0.31 -35.33 33.27
CA ASP A 269 -0.58 -36.22 32.55
C ASP A 269 -0.14 -36.23 31.07
N TYR A 270 0.15 -37.42 30.56
CA TYR A 270 0.62 -37.61 29.19
C TYR A 270 -0.44 -37.22 28.15
N ALA A 271 -1.72 -37.47 28.41
CA ALA A 271 -2.80 -37.13 27.48
C ALA A 271 -2.93 -35.61 27.32
N VAL A 272 -2.77 -34.85 28.41
CA VAL A 272 -2.74 -33.39 28.40
C VAL A 272 -1.54 -32.88 27.59
N LEU A 273 -0.35 -33.46 27.78
CA LEU A 273 0.84 -33.09 27.01
C LEU A 273 0.67 -33.35 25.50
N HIS A 274 0.13 -34.52 25.16
CA HIS A 274 -0.05 -34.96 23.77
C HIS A 274 -1.06 -34.06 23.03
N ASP A 275 -2.26 -33.94 23.59
CA ASP A 275 -3.40 -33.22 23.00
C ASP A 275 -3.60 -31.82 23.59
N ILE A 276 -2.48 -31.12 23.81
CA ILE A 276 -2.43 -29.85 24.57
C ILE A 276 -3.41 -28.78 24.07
N ARG A 277 -3.66 -28.73 22.75
CA ARG A 277 -4.56 -27.75 22.14
C ARG A 277 -5.99 -27.92 22.63
N ASP A 278 -6.45 -29.17 22.72
CA ASP A 278 -7.82 -29.48 23.12
C ASP A 278 -7.92 -29.53 24.65
N ALA A 279 -6.94 -30.16 25.31
CA ALA A 279 -6.88 -30.28 26.77
C ALA A 279 -6.73 -28.91 27.48
N ARG A 280 -6.13 -27.92 26.81
CA ARG A 280 -5.90 -26.56 27.31
C ARG A 280 -6.38 -25.48 26.33
N ALA A 281 -7.53 -25.69 25.70
CA ALA A 281 -8.09 -24.79 24.68
C ALA A 281 -8.15 -23.31 25.11
N GLY A 282 -8.47 -23.02 26.37
CA GLY A 282 -8.49 -21.65 26.91
C GLY A 282 -7.10 -21.00 26.92
N ALA A 283 -6.08 -21.70 27.42
CA ALA A 283 -4.70 -21.19 27.44
C ALA A 283 -4.12 -21.07 26.02
N TYR A 284 -4.49 -21.99 25.11
CA TYR A 284 -4.13 -21.89 23.70
C TYR A 284 -4.73 -20.65 23.05
N ALA A 285 -6.02 -20.38 23.27
CA ALA A 285 -6.69 -19.17 22.78
C ALA A 285 -6.06 -17.89 23.35
N GLU A 286 -5.64 -17.91 24.63
CA GLU A 286 -4.92 -16.79 25.25
C GLU A 286 -3.55 -16.55 24.57
N LEU A 287 -2.80 -17.61 24.26
CA LEU A 287 -1.54 -17.48 23.50
C LEU A 287 -1.77 -16.91 22.09
N GLN A 288 -2.82 -17.34 21.40
CA GLN A 288 -3.18 -16.77 20.10
C GLN A 288 -3.53 -15.27 20.21
N ALA A 289 -4.33 -14.89 21.20
CA ALA A 289 -4.66 -13.49 21.46
C ALA A 289 -3.40 -12.68 21.82
N SER A 290 -2.51 -13.25 22.64
CA SER A 290 -1.22 -12.69 23.00
C SER A 290 -0.37 -12.38 21.77
N ARG A 291 -0.22 -13.32 20.83
CA ARG A 291 0.52 -13.08 19.57
C ARG A 291 -0.14 -12.05 18.68
N ARG A 292 -1.48 -12.01 18.65
CA ARG A 292 -2.19 -11.01 17.85
C ARG A 292 -1.89 -9.59 18.30
N ILE A 293 -1.95 -9.32 19.61
CA ILE A 293 -1.87 -7.95 20.16
C ILE A 293 -0.50 -7.61 20.77
N GLY A 294 0.40 -8.57 20.92
CA GLY A 294 1.71 -8.38 21.53
C GLY A 294 1.62 -8.05 23.03
N ARG A 295 0.72 -8.71 23.75
CA ARG A 295 0.66 -8.70 25.23
C ARG A 295 0.98 -10.08 25.75
N PHE A 296 1.79 -10.19 26.79
CA PHE A 296 2.11 -11.48 27.40
C PHE A 296 0.88 -12.11 28.08
N PRO A 297 0.79 -13.45 28.11
CA PRO A 297 -0.17 -14.15 28.96
C PRO A 297 -0.05 -13.69 30.41
N ASP A 298 -1.17 -13.43 31.07
CA ASP A 298 -1.24 -12.82 32.42
C ASP A 298 -0.46 -11.49 32.59
N ARG A 299 -0.05 -10.84 31.48
CA ARG A 299 0.85 -9.66 31.46
C ARG A 299 2.19 -9.88 32.15
N ARG A 300 2.68 -11.12 32.20
CA ARG A 300 3.97 -11.46 32.81
C ARG A 300 5.04 -11.62 31.75
N ILE A 301 6.03 -10.74 31.73
CA ILE A 301 7.17 -10.80 30.82
C ILE A 301 8.03 -12.05 31.01
N GLN A 302 7.97 -12.73 32.16
CA GLN A 302 8.59 -14.06 32.34
C GLN A 302 7.94 -15.13 31.46
N ARG A 303 6.79 -14.82 30.85
CA ARG A 303 6.09 -15.59 29.82
C ARG A 303 6.22 -14.94 28.44
N SER A 304 7.28 -14.17 28.19
CA SER A 304 7.57 -13.58 26.89
C SER A 304 7.82 -14.61 25.78
N GLY A 305 7.97 -15.88 26.14
CA GLY A 305 8.05 -16.98 25.20
C GLY A 305 9.34 -16.99 24.38
N PHE A 306 9.27 -17.68 23.25
CA PHE A 306 10.41 -17.96 22.38
C PHE A 306 10.38 -17.17 21.06
N SER A 307 9.47 -16.20 20.93
CA SER A 307 9.41 -15.33 19.76
C SER A 307 10.67 -14.47 19.62
N HIS A 308 11.00 -14.08 18.39
CA HIS A 308 12.08 -13.13 18.11
C HIS A 308 11.61 -11.68 18.11
N SER A 309 10.29 -11.45 18.18
CA SER A 309 9.71 -10.15 18.48
C SER A 309 8.62 -10.25 19.55
N MET A 310 8.53 -9.20 20.37
CA MET A 310 7.42 -8.96 21.29
C MET A 310 6.30 -8.15 20.65
N MET A 311 6.54 -7.59 19.46
CA MET A 311 5.50 -6.90 18.71
C MET A 311 4.37 -7.88 18.39
N GLY A 312 3.13 -7.42 18.46
CA GLY A 312 1.99 -8.25 18.05
C GLY A 312 1.88 -8.36 16.54
N ARG A 313 1.05 -9.29 16.07
CA ARG A 313 0.67 -9.40 14.65
C ARG A 313 0.17 -8.08 14.08
N LEU A 314 -0.61 -7.31 14.86
CA LEU A 314 -1.12 -5.99 14.45
C LEU A 314 0.02 -4.99 14.15
N ARG A 315 1.01 -4.89 15.04
CA ARG A 315 2.19 -4.02 14.84
C ARG A 315 3.09 -4.52 13.72
N MET A 316 3.27 -5.83 13.58
CA MET A 316 4.05 -6.42 12.48
C MET A 316 3.38 -6.18 11.11
N ASP A 317 2.04 -6.31 11.04
CA ASP A 317 1.29 -6.00 9.82
C ASP A 317 1.27 -4.50 9.52
N SER A 318 1.26 -3.64 10.55
CA SER A 318 1.41 -2.18 10.37
C SER A 318 2.81 -1.81 9.88
N LEU A 319 3.87 -2.40 10.44
CA LEU A 319 5.25 -2.22 9.96
C LEU A 319 5.36 -2.62 8.49
N HIS A 320 4.76 -3.75 8.11
CA HIS A 320 4.69 -4.17 6.71
C HIS A 320 4.00 -3.12 5.82
N ALA A 321 2.84 -2.63 6.23
CA ALA A 321 2.11 -1.60 5.48
C ALA A 321 2.90 -0.29 5.37
N CYS A 322 3.62 0.11 6.41
CA CYS A 322 4.50 1.29 6.37
C CYS A 322 5.63 1.11 5.35
N LEU A 323 6.26 -0.06 5.29
CA LEU A 323 7.31 -0.35 4.32
C LEU A 323 6.78 -0.33 2.88
N ASP A 324 5.62 -0.95 2.63
CA ASP A 324 4.95 -0.94 1.32
C ASP A 324 4.58 0.50 0.92
N ASP A 325 4.05 1.30 1.84
CA ASP A 325 3.69 2.69 1.61
C ASP A 325 4.92 3.55 1.27
N LEU A 326 5.99 3.47 2.07
CA LEU A 326 7.26 4.18 1.80
C LEU A 326 7.87 3.78 0.46
N HIS A 327 7.76 2.50 0.10
CA HIS A 327 8.23 2.00 -1.19
C HIS A 327 7.42 2.57 -2.35
N SER A 328 6.08 2.50 -2.25
CA SER A 328 5.17 2.98 -3.29
C SER A 328 5.29 4.49 -3.53
N ARG A 329 5.42 5.27 -2.46
CA ARG A 329 5.66 6.72 -2.50
C ARG A 329 7.11 7.09 -2.79
N ARG A 330 8.00 6.10 -2.98
CA ARG A 330 9.43 6.26 -3.27
C ARG A 330 10.15 7.19 -2.30
N ILE A 331 9.78 7.13 -1.02
CA ILE A 331 10.38 7.98 0.02
C ILE A 331 11.84 7.58 0.20
N PRO A 332 12.81 8.49 -0.01
CA PRO A 332 14.23 8.16 0.09
C PRO A 332 14.65 7.95 1.55
N GLY A 333 15.69 7.15 1.75
CA GLY A 333 16.32 6.95 3.06
C GLY A 333 16.37 5.50 3.55
N ASP A 334 17.07 5.30 4.65
CA ASP A 334 17.31 4.00 5.27
C ASP A 334 16.19 3.62 6.25
N LEU A 335 16.27 2.38 6.75
CA LEU A 335 15.38 1.86 7.79
C LEU A 335 16.13 1.83 9.11
N VAL A 336 15.54 2.35 10.18
CA VAL A 336 16.17 2.42 11.51
C VAL A 336 15.20 1.90 12.57
N GLU A 337 15.69 1.05 13.45
CA GLU A 337 14.99 0.63 14.67
C GLU A 337 15.87 0.88 15.88
N CYS A 338 15.34 1.61 16.87
CA CYS A 338 16.01 1.97 18.12
C CYS A 338 15.32 1.22 19.26
N GLY A 339 15.97 0.15 19.75
CA GLY A 339 15.41 -0.85 20.65
C GLY A 339 14.90 -2.04 19.86
N VAL A 340 15.67 -3.13 19.86
CA VAL A 340 15.46 -4.26 18.94
C VAL A 340 15.21 -5.58 19.65
N TRP A 341 15.59 -5.69 20.93
CA TRP A 341 15.49 -6.93 21.72
C TRP A 341 16.13 -8.12 21.01
N ARG A 342 15.35 -9.14 20.60
CA ARG A 342 15.83 -10.31 19.83
C ARG A 342 15.96 -10.05 18.32
N GLY A 343 15.62 -8.85 17.86
CA GLY A 343 15.82 -8.35 16.51
C GLY A 343 14.67 -8.60 15.54
N GLY A 344 13.51 -9.08 15.98
CA GLY A 344 12.47 -9.55 15.07
C GLY A 344 11.88 -8.46 14.15
N GLY A 345 11.78 -7.21 14.60
CA GLY A 345 11.40 -6.08 13.74
C GLY A 345 12.42 -5.87 12.62
N CYS A 346 13.69 -5.77 12.97
CA CYS A 346 14.79 -5.63 12.01
C CYS A 346 14.90 -6.84 11.06
N ILE A 347 14.72 -8.07 11.55
CA ILE A 347 14.72 -9.27 10.71
C ILE A 347 13.55 -9.21 9.71
N PHE A 348 12.37 -8.76 10.13
CA PHE A 348 11.25 -8.56 9.24
C PHE A 348 11.56 -7.51 8.17
N MET A 349 12.15 -6.37 8.53
CA MET A 349 12.58 -5.34 7.58
C MET A 349 13.62 -5.87 6.58
N ALA A 350 14.61 -6.66 7.04
CA ALA A 350 15.58 -7.31 6.15
C ALA A 350 14.91 -8.32 5.20
N GLY A 351 13.97 -9.10 5.72
CA GLY A 351 13.17 -10.03 4.92
C GLY A 351 12.33 -9.31 3.87
N TRP A 352 11.71 -8.19 4.24
CA TRP A 352 10.97 -7.32 3.32
C TRP A 352 11.90 -6.75 2.24
N LEU A 353 13.06 -6.18 2.58
CA LEU A 353 14.03 -5.69 1.59
C LEU A 353 14.43 -6.79 0.59
N LYS A 354 14.69 -8.01 1.07
CA LYS A 354 15.03 -9.17 0.23
C LYS A 354 13.87 -9.59 -0.67
N ALA A 355 12.67 -9.72 -0.10
CA ALA A 355 11.43 -10.08 -0.79
C ALA A 355 11.10 -9.11 -1.94
N GLN A 356 11.42 -7.84 -1.73
CA GLN A 356 11.10 -6.75 -2.65
C GLN A 356 12.25 -6.43 -3.62
N GLY A 357 13.40 -7.10 -3.50
CA GLY A 357 14.59 -6.84 -4.31
C GLY A 357 15.22 -5.47 -4.07
N VAL A 358 14.93 -4.83 -2.93
CA VAL A 358 15.44 -3.49 -2.59
C VAL A 358 16.88 -3.61 -2.09
N THR A 359 17.79 -2.99 -2.84
CA THR A 359 19.24 -3.05 -2.58
C THR A 359 19.87 -1.70 -2.21
N ASN A 360 19.12 -0.62 -2.35
CA ASN A 360 19.58 0.76 -2.18
C ASN A 360 19.21 1.39 -0.83
N ARG A 361 18.90 0.58 0.19
CA ARG A 361 18.62 1.03 1.56
C ARG A 361 19.47 0.24 2.55
N GLN A 362 19.95 0.94 3.56
CA GLN A 362 20.60 0.36 4.73
C GLN A 362 19.56 0.01 5.79
N LEU A 363 19.92 -0.92 6.68
CA LEU A 363 19.18 -1.24 7.89
C LEU A 363 20.06 -0.96 9.12
N ILE A 364 19.67 0.01 9.93
CA ILE A 364 20.34 0.35 11.18
C ILE A 364 19.64 -0.36 12.34
N VAL A 365 20.38 -1.21 13.04
CA VAL A 365 19.92 -2.03 14.18
C VAL A 365 20.58 -1.46 15.44
N ALA A 366 19.89 -0.53 16.11
CA ALA A 366 20.45 0.20 17.24
C ALA A 366 19.89 -0.29 18.58
N ASP A 367 20.76 -0.74 19.47
CA ASP A 367 20.41 -1.25 20.80
C ASP A 367 21.63 -1.21 21.73
N SER A 368 21.40 -1.20 23.04
CA SER A 368 22.48 -1.42 24.00
C SER A 368 23.05 -2.84 23.90
N PHE A 369 22.21 -3.79 23.47
CA PHE A 369 22.39 -5.24 23.54
C PHE A 369 22.65 -5.75 24.97
N GLU A 370 22.25 -4.95 25.95
CA GLU A 370 22.47 -5.15 27.38
C GLU A 370 21.22 -4.87 28.21
N GLY A 371 20.07 -4.67 27.55
CA GLY A 371 18.78 -4.33 28.16
C GLY A 371 18.63 -2.83 28.39
N LEU A 372 17.61 -2.44 29.15
CA LEU A 372 17.36 -1.02 29.42
C LEU A 372 18.31 -0.47 30.50
N PRO A 373 18.64 0.83 30.42
CA PRO A 373 19.37 1.50 31.49
C PRO A 373 18.48 1.59 32.74
N LYS A 374 19.11 1.87 33.90
CA LYS A 374 18.33 2.27 35.07
C LYS A 374 17.75 3.66 34.81
N PRO A 375 16.51 3.94 35.22
CA PRO A 375 15.92 5.25 35.01
C PRO A 375 16.69 6.31 35.82
N GLU A 376 17.29 7.27 35.13
CA GLU A 376 17.99 8.40 35.75
C GLU A 376 17.14 9.68 35.71
N HIS A 377 16.40 9.88 34.62
CA HIS A 377 15.52 11.04 34.45
C HIS A 377 14.26 10.96 35.32
N GLU A 378 13.79 12.13 35.78
CA GLU A 378 12.65 12.21 36.70
C GLU A 378 11.36 11.64 36.09
N LYS A 379 11.13 11.84 34.79
CA LYS A 379 9.97 11.31 34.07
C LYS A 379 9.98 9.79 33.91
N ASP A 380 11.15 9.16 34.04
CA ASP A 380 11.32 7.70 34.04
C ASP A 380 11.21 7.07 35.41
N ARG A 381 11.05 7.89 36.45
CA ARG A 381 10.98 7.40 37.82
C ARG A 381 9.76 6.50 38.02
N GLY A 382 10.03 5.29 38.50
CA GLY A 382 9.00 4.29 38.80
C GLY A 382 8.89 3.19 37.76
N LEU A 383 9.51 3.35 36.58
CA LEU A 383 9.63 2.30 35.56
C LEU A 383 11.09 1.83 35.45
N ASP A 384 11.45 0.85 36.26
CA ASP A 384 12.77 0.22 36.18
C ASP A 384 12.68 -1.09 35.42
N LEU A 385 12.94 -1.02 34.12
CA LEU A 385 12.98 -2.15 33.19
C LEU A 385 14.40 -2.72 33.00
N SER A 386 15.35 -2.30 33.84
CA SER A 386 16.75 -2.71 33.70
C SER A 386 16.93 -4.22 33.87
N LYS A 387 18.06 -4.73 33.38
CA LYS A 387 18.40 -6.16 33.44
C LYS A 387 18.44 -6.75 34.85
N ASP A 388 18.59 -5.92 35.89
CA ASP A 388 18.54 -6.36 37.29
C ASP A 388 17.15 -6.88 37.67
N LYS A 389 16.08 -6.33 37.07
CA LYS A 389 14.69 -6.76 37.27
C LYS A 389 14.16 -7.63 36.13
N TYR A 390 14.57 -7.33 34.90
CA TYR A 390 14.07 -7.95 33.69
C TYR A 390 15.23 -8.44 32.80
N PRO A 391 16.00 -9.45 33.26
CA PRO A 391 17.20 -9.92 32.54
C PRO A 391 16.88 -10.43 31.12
N GLN A 392 15.65 -10.89 30.85
CA GLN A 392 15.21 -11.33 29.53
C GLN A 392 15.14 -10.22 28.47
N LEU A 393 15.20 -8.95 28.85
CA LEU A 393 15.32 -7.82 27.93
C LEU A 393 16.76 -7.60 27.46
N ALA A 394 17.75 -8.14 28.18
CA ALA A 394 19.15 -8.05 27.80
C ALA A 394 19.53 -9.15 26.80
N VAL A 395 19.53 -8.82 25.51
CA VAL A 395 19.89 -9.74 24.43
C VAL A 395 21.17 -9.27 23.75
N SER A 396 22.20 -10.11 23.77
CA SER A 396 23.50 -9.75 23.20
C SER A 396 23.44 -9.55 21.68
N ARG A 397 24.30 -8.67 21.15
CA ARG A 397 24.45 -8.42 19.71
C ARG A 397 24.70 -9.71 18.94
N ASP A 398 25.53 -10.61 19.50
CA ASP A 398 25.86 -11.88 18.85
C ASP A 398 24.63 -12.80 18.77
N THR A 399 23.77 -12.78 19.78
CA THR A 399 22.46 -13.48 19.73
C THR A 399 21.57 -12.89 18.64
N VAL A 400 21.46 -11.57 18.56
CA VAL A 400 20.65 -10.92 17.51
C VAL A 400 21.19 -11.26 16.13
N ARG A 401 22.50 -11.19 15.90
CA ARG A 401 23.13 -11.60 14.64
C ARG A 401 22.85 -13.06 14.29
N LYS A 402 22.97 -13.98 15.25
CA LYS A 402 22.61 -15.39 15.06
C LYS A 402 21.13 -15.56 14.69
N ASN A 403 20.23 -14.75 15.27
CA ASN A 403 18.83 -14.79 14.87
C ASN A 403 18.67 -14.39 13.40
N PHE A 404 19.33 -13.32 12.93
CA PHE A 404 19.36 -12.98 11.49
C PHE A 404 19.91 -14.13 10.62
N GLU A 405 20.97 -14.82 11.07
CA GLU A 405 21.56 -15.96 10.36
C GLU A 405 20.58 -17.13 10.21
N VAL A 406 19.80 -17.45 11.26
CA VAL A 406 18.78 -18.52 11.23
C VAL A 406 17.75 -18.31 10.12
N TYR A 407 17.42 -17.05 9.81
CA TYR A 407 16.50 -16.72 8.71
C TYR A 407 17.19 -16.59 7.34
N GLY A 408 18.52 -16.72 7.26
CA GLY A 408 19.28 -16.46 6.04
C GLY A 408 19.17 -15.00 5.58
N LEU A 409 19.11 -14.08 6.55
CA LEU A 409 18.88 -12.65 6.35
C LEU A 409 19.99 -11.76 6.90
N LEU A 410 21.05 -12.32 7.49
CA LEU A 410 22.23 -11.54 7.87
C LEU A 410 22.95 -11.03 6.61
N ASP A 411 23.19 -9.73 6.53
CA ASP A 411 23.91 -9.07 5.44
C ASP A 411 24.76 -7.92 5.98
N ASP A 412 26.02 -8.23 6.30
CA ASP A 412 26.98 -7.27 6.85
C ASP A 412 27.33 -6.11 5.90
N SER A 413 26.98 -6.21 4.61
CA SER A 413 27.21 -5.11 3.66
C SER A 413 26.15 -4.02 3.74
N ARG A 414 24.97 -4.33 4.30
CA ARG A 414 23.82 -3.42 4.36
C ARG A 414 23.21 -3.23 5.75
N GLN A 415 23.68 -3.98 6.74
CA GLN A 415 23.14 -3.98 8.09
C GLN A 415 24.19 -3.44 9.07
N HIS A 416 23.83 -2.39 9.79
CA HIS A 416 24.71 -1.73 10.73
C HIS A 416 24.18 -1.92 12.15
N PHE A 417 24.86 -2.78 12.92
CA PHE A 417 24.54 -3.04 14.32
C PHE A 417 25.24 -2.02 15.22
N LEU A 418 24.50 -1.04 15.71
CA LEU A 418 25.02 0.00 16.60
C LEU A 418 24.85 -0.47 18.05
N LYS A 419 25.94 -0.96 18.64
CA LYS A 419 25.96 -1.39 20.04
C LYS A 419 26.30 -0.21 20.96
N GLY A 420 25.38 0.15 21.83
CA GLY A 420 25.59 1.15 22.89
C GLY A 420 24.29 1.86 23.26
N TRP A 421 24.38 2.81 24.19
CA TRP A 421 23.22 3.64 24.55
C TRP A 421 22.89 4.60 23.40
N PHE A 422 21.63 5.02 23.31
CA PHE A 422 21.17 5.86 22.21
C PHE A 422 21.87 7.23 22.18
N CYS A 423 22.03 7.86 23.35
CA CYS A 423 22.81 9.09 23.52
C CYS A 423 24.25 9.01 23.01
N ASP A 424 24.87 7.83 23.07
CA ASP A 424 26.26 7.64 22.64
C ASP A 424 26.40 7.28 21.15
N THR A 425 25.37 6.66 20.55
CA THR A 425 25.52 5.94 19.28
C THR A 425 24.72 6.53 18.12
N LEU A 426 23.53 7.10 18.37
CA LEU A 426 22.62 7.48 17.29
C LEU A 426 23.10 8.73 16.52
N ALA A 427 23.81 9.65 17.18
CA ALA A 427 24.35 10.84 16.56
C ALA A 427 25.33 10.50 15.42
N GLU A 428 26.05 9.38 15.53
CA GLU A 428 27.02 8.91 14.53
C GLU A 428 26.47 7.79 13.65
N ALA A 429 25.17 7.50 13.71
CA ALA A 429 24.56 6.45 12.90
C ALA A 429 24.88 6.64 11.39
N PRO A 430 25.30 5.59 10.67
CA PRO A 430 25.80 5.67 9.30
C PRO A 430 24.67 5.79 8.27
N THR A 431 23.79 6.76 8.47
CA THR A 431 22.66 7.09 7.59
C THR A 431 22.53 8.61 7.47
N ARG A 432 22.28 9.07 6.24
CA ARG A 432 22.06 10.50 5.95
C ARG A 432 20.59 10.88 5.90
N GLN A 433 19.73 9.92 5.57
CA GLN A 433 18.32 10.15 5.32
C GLN A 433 17.57 8.89 5.72
N ILE A 434 16.46 9.04 6.42
CA ILE A 434 15.70 7.94 7.01
C ILE A 434 14.29 7.93 6.40
N ALA A 435 13.89 6.81 5.83
CA ALA A 435 12.52 6.63 5.33
C ALA A 435 11.59 6.11 6.44
N LEU A 436 12.10 5.21 7.28
CA LEU A 436 11.37 4.65 8.43
C LEU A 436 12.23 4.76 9.69
N LEU A 437 11.72 5.43 10.71
CA LEU A 437 12.28 5.45 12.05
C LEU A 437 11.30 4.74 13.01
N ARG A 438 11.66 3.55 13.50
CA ARG A 438 10.91 2.86 14.55
C ARG A 438 11.58 3.06 15.90
N MET A 439 10.85 3.66 16.83
CA MET A 439 11.30 3.93 18.20
C MET A 439 10.58 2.97 19.15
N ASP A 440 11.35 2.16 19.88
CA ASP A 440 10.88 1.08 20.76
C ASP A 440 11.84 0.96 21.97
N GLY A 441 12.10 2.11 22.59
CA GLY A 441 13.07 2.27 23.67
C GLY A 441 12.45 2.40 25.07
N ASP A 442 11.12 2.31 25.17
CA ASP A 442 10.25 2.47 26.35
C ASP A 442 10.32 3.81 27.11
N LEU A 443 11.53 4.21 27.49
CA LEU A 443 11.82 5.32 28.41
C LEU A 443 11.71 6.69 27.74
N TYR A 444 11.47 7.71 28.55
CA TYR A 444 11.51 9.12 28.17
C TYR A 444 12.86 9.46 27.55
N ASP A 445 13.96 9.18 28.26
CA ASP A 445 15.31 9.49 27.78
C ASP A 445 15.62 8.77 26.46
N SER A 446 15.30 7.48 26.38
CA SER A 446 15.49 6.68 25.15
C SER A 446 14.74 7.28 23.95
N THR A 447 13.50 7.69 24.16
CA THR A 447 12.65 8.30 23.11
C THR A 447 13.19 9.67 22.71
N MET A 448 13.58 10.48 23.69
CA MET A 448 14.13 11.82 23.49
C MET A 448 15.48 11.79 22.76
N ASP A 449 16.40 10.90 23.17
CA ASP A 449 17.69 10.69 22.52
C ASP A 449 17.51 10.29 21.05
N THR A 450 16.55 9.39 20.78
CA THR A 450 16.24 8.95 19.43
C THR A 450 15.71 10.08 18.56
N LEU A 451 14.74 10.85 19.06
CA LEU A 451 14.16 11.99 18.35
C LEU A 451 15.23 13.07 18.08
N LYS A 452 15.99 13.48 19.10
CA LYS A 452 17.04 14.51 18.97
C LYS A 452 18.13 14.10 17.98
N ALA A 453 18.52 12.83 17.94
CA ALA A 453 19.57 12.36 17.05
C ALA A 453 19.11 12.16 15.60
N LEU A 454 17.89 11.65 15.39
CA LEU A 454 17.47 11.07 14.12
C LEU A 454 16.27 11.74 13.45
N TYR A 455 15.39 12.44 14.18
CA TYR A 455 14.15 12.98 13.60
C TYR A 455 14.41 13.93 12.42
N ASP A 456 15.41 14.80 12.54
CA ASP A 456 15.76 15.75 11.48
C ASP A 456 16.30 15.05 10.21
N ARG A 457 16.81 13.81 10.32
CA ARG A 457 17.23 12.98 9.17
C ARG A 457 16.08 12.21 8.52
N VAL A 458 14.91 12.14 9.16
CA VAL A 458 13.72 11.53 8.55
C VAL A 458 13.31 12.37 7.34
N SER A 459 13.09 11.73 6.19
CA SER A 459 12.63 12.40 4.98
C SER A 459 11.26 13.04 5.19
N PRO A 460 10.97 14.18 4.54
CA PRO A 460 9.59 14.59 4.29
C PRO A 460 8.77 13.42 3.71
N GLY A 461 7.61 13.13 4.29
CA GLY A 461 6.82 11.96 3.94
C GLY A 461 7.33 10.62 4.49
N GLY A 462 8.46 10.62 5.21
CA GLY A 462 8.96 9.46 5.98
C GLY A 462 8.04 9.13 7.15
N ILE A 463 8.14 7.90 7.66
CA ILE A 463 7.28 7.41 8.74
C ILE A 463 8.09 7.29 10.02
N VAL A 464 7.52 7.80 11.11
CA VAL A 464 8.03 7.59 12.47
C VAL A 464 7.03 6.73 13.23
N VAL A 465 7.47 5.56 13.69
CA VAL A 465 6.71 4.63 14.52
C VAL A 465 7.13 4.81 15.97
N VAL A 466 6.15 4.92 16.86
CA VAL A 466 6.31 5.08 18.31
C VAL A 466 5.62 3.88 18.97
N ASP A 467 6.39 2.85 19.35
CA ASP A 467 5.81 1.55 19.73
C ASP A 467 5.06 1.58 21.07
N ASP A 468 5.51 2.45 21.98
CA ASP A 468 5.02 2.51 23.37
C ASP A 468 4.06 3.66 23.66
N TYR A 469 3.63 4.40 22.63
CA TYR A 469 2.87 5.65 22.76
C TYR A 469 1.59 5.53 23.61
N GLY A 470 0.83 4.46 23.41
CA GLY A 470 -0.44 4.20 24.08
C GLY A 470 -0.27 3.58 25.47
N ALA A 471 0.85 2.92 25.74
CA ALA A 471 1.08 2.15 26.95
C ALA A 471 1.90 2.88 28.01
N LEU A 472 2.87 3.72 27.60
CA LEU A 472 3.82 4.38 28.47
C LEU A 472 3.67 5.91 28.36
N ASP A 473 3.12 6.52 29.40
CA ASP A 473 2.91 7.97 29.43
C ASP A 473 4.24 8.75 29.31
N MET A 474 5.36 8.17 29.76
CA MET A 474 6.68 8.80 29.58
C MET A 474 7.17 8.83 28.13
N CYS A 475 6.87 7.79 27.35
CA CYS A 475 7.17 7.76 25.92
C CYS A 475 6.33 8.82 25.18
N ARG A 476 5.03 8.90 25.51
CA ARG A 476 4.15 9.97 25.00
C ARG A 476 4.67 11.36 25.38
N ALA A 477 5.04 11.57 26.63
CA ALA A 477 5.55 12.85 27.10
C ALA A 477 6.85 13.27 26.37
N ALA A 478 7.76 12.34 26.09
CA ALA A 478 8.98 12.63 25.34
C ALA A 478 8.68 13.14 23.92
N LEU A 479 7.71 12.52 23.23
CA LEU A 479 7.27 12.96 21.92
C LEU A 479 6.66 14.37 21.98
N GLU A 480 5.76 14.62 22.94
CA GLU A 480 5.09 15.91 23.13
C GLU A 480 6.11 17.02 23.46
N ASP A 481 7.02 16.77 24.39
CA ASP A 481 8.06 17.72 24.78
C ASP A 481 9.01 18.03 23.61
N PHE A 482 9.41 17.02 22.83
CA PHE A 482 10.31 17.22 21.69
C PHE A 482 9.73 18.21 20.67
N PHE A 483 8.44 18.09 20.32
CA PHE A 483 7.79 19.02 19.41
C PHE A 483 7.52 20.39 20.06
N ALA A 484 7.16 20.40 21.36
CA ALA A 484 6.97 21.64 22.11
C ALA A 484 8.26 22.47 22.21
N GLU A 485 9.42 21.84 22.45
CA GLU A 485 10.75 22.47 22.46
C GLU A 485 11.08 23.15 21.12
N ARG A 486 10.52 22.64 20.02
CA ARG A 486 10.70 23.19 18.66
C ARG A 486 9.64 24.23 18.28
N GLY A 487 8.62 24.43 19.11
CA GLY A 487 7.47 25.27 18.77
C GLY A 487 6.63 24.70 17.63
N GLU A 488 6.67 23.39 17.42
CA GLU A 488 5.95 22.66 16.37
C GLU A 488 4.80 21.85 16.99
N PRO A 489 3.66 21.65 16.30
CA PRO A 489 2.64 20.72 16.75
C PRO A 489 3.08 19.27 16.49
N VAL A 490 2.69 18.35 17.38
CA VAL A 490 2.84 16.91 17.13
C VAL A 490 2.04 16.54 15.87
N PRO A 491 2.64 15.86 14.87
CA PRO A 491 1.92 15.45 13.66
C PRO A 491 0.74 14.51 13.96
N PRO A 492 -0.29 14.45 13.09
CA PRO A 492 -1.42 13.55 13.26
C PRO A 492 -0.97 12.09 13.38
N LEU A 493 -1.28 11.48 14.53
CA LEU A 493 -0.94 10.09 14.83
C LEU A 493 -2.03 9.14 14.33
N THR A 494 -1.60 8.04 13.73
CA THR A 494 -2.43 6.86 13.47
C THR A 494 -2.15 5.82 14.55
N ILE A 495 -3.19 5.47 15.32
CA ILE A 495 -3.10 4.43 16.34
C ILE A 495 -3.11 3.05 15.67
N ILE A 496 -2.14 2.22 16.00
CA ILE A 496 -1.98 0.87 15.44
C ILE A 496 -2.77 -0.15 16.27
N ASP A 497 -2.52 -0.16 17.58
CA ASP A 497 -3.15 -1.05 18.54
C ASP A 497 -3.27 -0.36 19.91
N TRP A 498 -3.20 -1.13 21.00
CA TRP A 498 -3.30 -0.58 22.36
C TRP A 498 -2.04 0.17 22.82
N THR A 499 -0.92 0.05 22.10
CA THR A 499 0.37 0.66 22.45
C THR A 499 0.98 1.45 21.29
N GLY A 500 1.04 0.86 20.09
CA GLY A 500 1.75 1.46 18.98
C GLY A 500 0.98 2.58 18.31
N ALA A 501 1.70 3.61 17.89
CA ALA A 501 1.22 4.63 16.97
C ALA A 501 2.30 4.96 15.92
N PHE A 502 1.91 5.57 14.80
CA PHE A 502 2.87 6.15 13.87
C PHE A 502 2.36 7.47 13.31
N PHE A 503 3.25 8.28 12.77
CA PHE A 503 2.89 9.46 11.98
C PHE A 503 3.79 9.60 10.76
N VAL A 504 3.30 10.34 9.77
CA VAL A 504 4.07 10.73 8.59
C VAL A 504 4.70 12.09 8.86
N LYS A 505 6.01 12.22 8.65
CA LYS A 505 6.72 13.49 8.80
C LYS A 505 6.19 14.51 7.77
N PRO A 506 5.74 15.70 8.19
CA PRO A 506 5.31 16.77 7.29
C PRO A 506 6.40 17.25 6.34
N HIS A 507 6.00 18.00 5.31
CA HIS A 507 6.89 18.62 4.33
C HIS A 507 7.66 19.84 4.85
#